data_AF-A0AAU5T283-F1
#
_entry.id   AF-A0AAU5T283-F1
#
_cell.length_a   1.000
_cell.length_b   1.000
_cell.length_c   1.000
_cell.angle_alpha   90.00
_cell.angle_beta   90.00
_cell.angle_gamma   90.00
#
_symmetry.space_group_name_H-M   'P 1'
#
loop_
_entity.id
_entity.type
_entity.pdbx_description
1 polymer ?
#
loop_
_entity_poly.entity_id
_entity_poly.type
_entity_poly.pdbx_seq_one_letter_code
_entity_poly.pdbx_strand_id
1 'polypeptide(L)'
;MSGPFSSRLAAGLLSVALFLSASGCASSSRTEADYRLKAANTAEAAASAVATARLAVGAAGHGMATGPYLSVVLGEAEKDLSGVEQAFTSRQPPGEAADRVRDQVEEVLADAGDALAKARIAARRGQITELGTQAGELTKVRERLDRLEEQLS
;
A
#
# COMPACT_ATOMS: atom_id res chain seq x y z
N MET A 1 -11.25 56.99 -31.91
CA MET A 1 -12.25 55.97 -31.53
C MET A 1 -11.52 54.85 -30.81
N SER A 2 -11.49 54.91 -29.47
CA SER A 2 -10.77 53.95 -28.62
C SER A 2 -11.82 53.14 -27.85
N GLY A 3 -11.95 51.86 -28.19
CA GLY A 3 -13.00 50.98 -27.67
C GLY A 3 -12.71 50.47 -26.25
N PRO A 4 -13.71 50.45 -25.34
CA PRO A 4 -13.56 50.02 -23.94
C PRO A 4 -13.76 48.51 -23.78
N PHE A 5 -13.01 47.67 -24.52
CA PHE A 5 -13.18 46.22 -24.49
C PHE A 5 -12.05 45.44 -23.77
N SER A 6 -10.90 46.06 -23.48
CA SER A 6 -9.74 45.34 -22.91
C SER A 6 -9.82 45.07 -21.40
N SER A 7 -10.65 45.79 -20.63
CA SER A 7 -10.58 45.72 -19.16
C SER A 7 -11.36 44.54 -18.54
N ARG A 8 -12.36 43.99 -19.23
CA ARG A 8 -13.22 42.91 -18.69
C ARG A 8 -12.65 41.50 -18.90
N LEU A 9 -11.77 41.31 -19.89
CA LEU A 9 -11.13 40.02 -20.16
C LEU A 9 -9.99 39.73 -19.19
N ALA A 10 -9.26 40.75 -18.73
CA ALA A 10 -8.16 40.58 -17.78
C ALA A 10 -8.63 40.15 -16.37
N ALA A 11 -9.79 40.63 -15.91
CA ALA A 11 -10.31 40.31 -14.58
C ALA A 11 -10.87 38.88 -14.47
N GLY A 12 -11.39 38.32 -15.57
CA GLY A 12 -11.90 36.95 -15.61
C GLY A 12 -10.79 35.89 -15.56
N LEU A 13 -9.69 36.12 -16.27
CA LEU A 13 -8.56 35.19 -16.36
C LEU A 13 -7.76 35.11 -15.05
N LEU A 14 -7.68 36.21 -14.29
CA LEU A 14 -6.99 36.23 -12.99
C LEU A 14 -7.72 35.42 -11.90
N SER A 15 -9.05 35.31 -12.01
CA SER A 15 -9.89 34.63 -11.00
C SER A 15 -9.88 33.11 -11.17
N VAL A 16 -9.69 32.60 -12.39
CA VAL A 16 -9.60 31.15 -12.67
C VAL A 16 -8.22 30.59 -12.34
N ALA A 17 -7.15 31.37 -12.53
CA ALA A 17 -5.79 30.97 -12.17
C ALA A 17 -5.58 30.80 -10.65
N LEU A 18 -6.30 31.57 -9.84
CA LEU A 18 -6.20 31.51 -8.38
C LEU A 18 -6.85 30.25 -7.79
N PHE A 19 -7.91 29.72 -8.43
CA PHE A 19 -8.57 28.48 -7.98
C PHE A 19 -7.84 27.20 -8.43
N LEU A 20 -7.11 27.23 -9.55
CA LEU A 20 -6.34 26.08 -10.04
C LEU A 20 -5.03 25.84 -9.25
N SER A 21 -4.59 26.80 -8.44
CA SER A 21 -3.36 26.68 -7.64
C SER A 21 -3.55 25.89 -6.33
N ALA A 22 -4.79 25.49 -5.99
CA ALA A 22 -5.09 24.69 -4.79
C ALA A 22 -5.05 23.17 -5.02
N SER A 23 -4.76 22.71 -6.24
CA SER A 23 -4.75 21.28 -6.60
C SER A 23 -3.35 20.66 -6.60
N GLY A 24 -2.32 21.43 -6.23
CA GLY A 24 -0.94 20.95 -6.09
C GLY A 24 -0.55 20.79 -4.63
N CYS A 25 -0.28 19.55 -4.25
CA CYS A 25 0.70 19.07 -3.26
C CYS A 25 0.14 17.81 -2.60
N ALA A 26 0.98 16.78 -2.47
CA ALA A 26 0.69 15.57 -1.72
C ALA A 26 -0.13 15.91 -0.47
N SER A 27 -1.22 15.17 -0.23
CA SER A 27 -2.02 15.32 1.00
C SER A 27 -1.14 14.90 2.17
N SER A 28 -0.25 15.79 2.59
CA SER A 28 0.58 15.65 3.78
C SER A 28 -0.37 15.41 4.92
N SER A 29 -0.13 14.37 5.72
CA SER A 29 -0.90 14.24 6.94
C SER A 29 -0.71 15.50 7.76
N ARG A 30 -1.79 16.23 8.03
CA ARG A 30 -1.71 17.57 8.61
C ARG A 30 -1.30 17.52 10.08
N THR A 31 -1.43 16.35 10.70
CA THR A 31 -1.11 16.07 12.10
C THR A 31 -0.48 14.69 12.24
N GLU A 32 0.24 14.49 13.33
CA GLU A 32 0.79 13.19 13.75
C GLU A 32 -0.31 12.11 13.83
N ALA A 33 -1.46 12.44 14.42
CA ALA A 33 -2.59 11.51 14.56
C ALA A 33 -3.15 11.06 13.19
N ASP A 34 -3.27 11.98 12.24
CA ASP A 34 -3.71 11.68 10.88
C ASP A 34 -2.68 10.79 10.14
N TYR A 35 -1.39 10.98 10.40
CA TYR A 35 -0.35 10.11 9.85
C TYR A 35 -0.41 8.70 10.44
N ARG A 36 -0.56 8.56 11.76
CA ARG A 36 -0.73 7.27 12.44
C ARG A 36 -1.95 6.51 11.94
N LEU A 37 -3.09 7.17 11.78
CA LEU A 37 -4.30 6.52 11.26
C LEU A 37 -4.10 6.02 9.81
N LYS A 38 -3.43 6.79 8.96
CA LYS A 38 -3.09 6.34 7.60
C LYS A 38 -2.10 5.19 7.60
N ALA A 39 -1.18 5.16 8.55
CA ALA A 39 -0.25 4.06 8.76
C ALA A 39 -0.97 2.79 9.23
N ALA A 40 -1.93 2.90 10.17
CA ALA A 40 -2.78 1.79 10.60
C ALA A 40 -3.58 1.21 9.42
N ASN A 41 -4.28 2.05 8.67
CA ASN A 41 -5.03 1.62 7.47
C ASN A 41 -4.11 1.00 6.39
N THR A 42 -2.85 1.43 6.33
CA THR A 42 -1.84 0.86 5.42
C THR A 42 -1.46 -0.55 5.86
N ALA A 43 -1.25 -0.76 7.15
CA ALA A 43 -0.98 -2.07 7.73
C ALA A 43 -2.16 -3.04 7.53
N GLU A 44 -3.40 -2.59 7.77
CA GLU A 44 -4.62 -3.37 7.54
C GLU A 44 -4.74 -3.80 6.06
N ALA A 45 -4.56 -2.86 5.13
CA ALA A 45 -4.64 -3.15 3.70
C ALA A 45 -3.57 -4.15 3.24
N ALA A 46 -2.34 -4.01 3.73
CA ALA A 46 -1.26 -4.96 3.49
C ALA A 46 -1.58 -6.34 4.10
N ALA A 47 -2.13 -6.38 5.33
CA ALA A 47 -2.52 -7.63 5.99
C ALA A 47 -3.57 -8.38 5.18
N SER A 48 -4.52 -7.66 4.58
CA SER A 48 -5.54 -8.22 3.67
C SER A 48 -4.93 -8.87 2.41
N ALA A 49 -3.96 -8.20 1.77
CA ALA A 49 -3.24 -8.75 0.63
C ALA A 49 -2.46 -10.03 1.00
N VAL A 50 -1.74 -10.01 2.12
CA VAL A 50 -1.03 -11.19 2.66
C VAL A 50 -2.00 -12.31 3.02
N ALA A 51 -3.15 -11.99 3.62
CA ALA A 51 -4.16 -12.98 3.97
C ALA A 51 -4.72 -13.69 2.74
N THR A 52 -4.95 -12.97 1.65
CA THR A 52 -5.37 -13.53 0.36
C THR A 52 -4.36 -14.55 -0.17
N ALA A 53 -3.07 -14.18 -0.18
CA ALA A 53 -1.99 -15.09 -0.57
C ALA A 53 -1.93 -16.33 0.34
N ARG A 54 -2.02 -16.15 1.66
CA ARG A 54 -1.97 -17.24 2.64
C ARG A 54 -3.12 -18.24 2.44
N LEU A 55 -4.33 -17.75 2.17
CA LEU A 55 -5.49 -18.61 1.89
C LEU A 55 -5.27 -19.43 0.60
N ALA A 56 -4.75 -18.82 -0.45
CA ALA A 56 -4.46 -19.53 -1.71
C ALA A 56 -3.39 -20.61 -1.52
N VAL A 57 -2.29 -20.29 -0.84
CA VAL A 57 -1.21 -21.24 -0.52
C VAL A 57 -1.74 -22.38 0.37
N GLY A 58 -2.58 -22.08 1.36
CA GLY A 58 -3.23 -23.09 2.20
C GLY A 58 -4.12 -24.04 1.39
N ALA A 59 -4.92 -23.52 0.46
CA ALA A 59 -5.75 -24.33 -0.44
C ALA A 59 -4.90 -25.28 -1.30
N ALA A 60 -3.73 -24.83 -1.78
CA ALA A 60 -2.81 -25.67 -2.53
C ALA A 60 -2.21 -26.82 -1.70
N GLY A 61 -1.90 -26.56 -0.43
CA GLY A 61 -1.46 -27.60 0.51
C GLY A 61 -2.48 -28.73 0.70
N HIS A 62 -3.76 -28.45 0.47
CA HIS A 62 -4.85 -29.43 0.49
C HIS A 62 -5.21 -30.00 -0.90
N GLY A 63 -4.44 -29.70 -1.94
CA GLY A 63 -4.73 -30.16 -3.31
C GLY A 63 -5.90 -29.44 -3.99
N MET A 64 -6.34 -28.30 -3.45
CA MET A 64 -7.53 -27.56 -3.91
C MET A 64 -7.18 -26.38 -4.83
N ALA A 65 -5.91 -26.23 -5.22
CA ALA A 65 -5.44 -25.15 -6.09
C ALA A 65 -4.29 -25.64 -6.98
N THR A 66 -4.21 -25.10 -8.21
CA THR A 66 -3.17 -25.46 -9.19
C THR A 66 -2.04 -24.44 -9.21
N GLY A 67 -0.85 -24.85 -9.65
CA GLY A 67 0.31 -23.95 -9.80
C GLY A 67 0.04 -22.69 -10.64
N PRO A 68 -0.62 -22.79 -11.82
CA PRO A 68 -0.99 -21.62 -12.61
C PRO A 68 -1.93 -20.66 -11.87
N TYR A 69 -2.96 -21.19 -11.20
CA TYR A 69 -3.88 -20.38 -10.39
C TYR A 69 -3.14 -19.66 -9.26
N LEU A 70 -2.29 -20.37 -8.51
CA LEU A 70 -1.46 -19.77 -7.46
C LEU A 70 -0.55 -18.66 -8.00
N SER A 71 0.08 -18.86 -9.15
CA SER A 71 0.96 -17.83 -9.72
C SER A 71 0.22 -16.53 -10.07
N VAL A 72 -1.08 -16.61 -10.40
CA VAL A 72 -1.90 -15.43 -10.67
C VAL A 72 -2.27 -14.75 -9.35
N VAL A 73 -2.89 -15.49 -8.41
CA VAL A 73 -3.35 -14.92 -7.13
C VAL A 73 -2.20 -14.33 -6.32
N LEU A 74 -1.04 -14.99 -6.28
CA LEU A 74 0.14 -14.46 -5.58
C LEU A 74 0.71 -13.22 -6.28
N GLY A 75 0.61 -13.15 -7.60
CA GLY A 75 1.01 -11.95 -8.36
C GLY A 75 0.06 -10.77 -8.12
N GLU A 76 -1.24 -11.02 -7.99
CA GLU A 76 -2.24 -10.01 -7.64
C GLU A 76 -2.02 -9.49 -6.21
N ALA A 77 -1.80 -10.38 -5.23
CA ALA A 77 -1.49 -9.98 -3.86
C ALA A 77 -0.21 -9.13 -3.77
N GLU A 78 0.85 -9.48 -4.50
CA GLU A 78 2.10 -8.69 -4.57
C GLU A 78 1.87 -7.31 -5.22
N LYS A 79 1.03 -7.25 -6.26
CA LYS A 79 0.64 -5.99 -6.91
C LYS A 79 -0.18 -5.10 -5.96
N ASP A 80 -1.11 -5.68 -5.22
CA ASP A 80 -1.94 -4.95 -4.26
C ASP A 80 -1.09 -4.38 -3.12
N LEU A 81 -0.18 -5.18 -2.56
CA LEU A 81 0.77 -4.72 -1.57
C LEU A 81 1.63 -3.55 -2.09
N SER A 82 2.18 -3.69 -3.31
CA SER A 82 2.98 -2.62 -3.93
C SER A 82 2.17 -1.33 -4.13
N GLY A 83 0.88 -1.45 -4.47
CA GLY A 83 -0.03 -0.30 -4.55
C GLY A 83 -0.25 0.39 -3.20
N VAL A 84 -0.42 -0.41 -2.13
CA VAL A 84 -0.55 0.09 -0.75
C VAL A 84 0.73 0.82 -0.31
N GLU A 85 1.89 0.22 -0.53
CA GLU A 85 3.20 0.80 -0.23
C GLU A 85 3.42 2.12 -0.99
N GLN A 86 3.15 2.14 -2.30
CA GLN A 86 3.29 3.34 -3.10
C GLN A 86 2.36 4.47 -2.63
N ALA A 87 1.12 4.12 -2.27
CA ALA A 87 0.18 5.09 -1.73
C ALA A 87 0.66 5.66 -0.39
N PHE A 88 1.25 4.84 0.49
CA PHE A 88 1.79 5.28 1.78
C PHE A 88 3.04 6.15 1.64
N THR A 89 4.05 5.66 0.92
CA THR A 89 5.35 6.33 0.74
C THR A 89 5.25 7.69 0.02
N SER A 90 4.19 7.90 -0.77
CA SER A 90 3.88 9.20 -1.39
C SER A 90 3.46 10.29 -0.38
N ARG A 91 3.08 9.90 0.84
CA ARG A 91 2.63 10.82 1.90
C ARG A 91 3.82 11.27 2.73
N GLN A 92 3.97 12.58 2.85
CA GLN A 92 5.04 13.15 3.66
C GLN A 92 4.66 13.11 5.15
N PRO A 93 5.57 12.65 6.03
CA PRO A 93 5.39 12.71 7.48
C PRO A 93 5.42 14.17 7.97
N PRO A 94 4.58 14.55 8.96
CA PRO A 94 4.54 15.91 9.51
C PRO A 94 5.72 16.30 10.42
N GLY A 95 6.54 15.34 10.89
CA GLY A 95 7.69 15.59 11.76
C GLY A 95 8.42 14.33 12.22
N GLU A 96 9.44 14.49 13.07
CA GLU A 96 10.36 13.43 13.51
C GLU A 96 9.66 12.24 14.21
N ALA A 97 8.52 12.46 14.85
CA ALA A 97 7.74 11.38 15.45
C ALA A 97 7.07 10.52 14.38
N ALA A 98 6.52 11.14 13.33
CA ALA A 98 5.96 10.46 12.18
C ALA A 98 7.03 9.78 11.32
N ASP A 99 8.26 10.29 11.26
CA ASP A 99 9.37 9.62 10.57
C ASP A 99 9.60 8.21 11.14
N ARG A 100 9.55 8.06 12.48
CA ARG A 100 9.66 6.74 13.11
C ARG A 100 8.51 5.80 12.78
N VAL A 101 7.30 6.34 12.62
CA VAL A 101 6.13 5.55 12.18
C VAL A 101 6.31 5.11 10.73
N ARG A 102 6.82 6.00 9.89
CA ARG A 102 7.14 5.70 8.49
C ARG A 102 8.12 4.54 8.40
N ASP A 103 9.25 4.61 9.11
CA ASP A 103 10.27 3.58 9.09
C ASP A 103 9.71 2.20 9.52
N GLN A 104 8.88 2.18 10.57
CA GLN A 104 8.24 0.94 11.05
C GLN A 104 7.28 0.34 10.02
N VAL A 105 6.50 1.17 9.33
CA VAL A 105 5.60 0.71 8.27
C VAL A 105 6.40 0.19 7.09
N GLU A 106 7.41 0.94 6.62
CA GLU A 106 8.24 0.54 5.48
C GLU A 106 8.97 -0.78 5.75
N GLU A 107 9.48 -1.01 6.96
CA GLU A 107 10.10 -2.28 7.36
C GLU A 107 9.12 -3.47 7.24
N VAL A 108 7.92 -3.35 7.83
CA VAL A 108 6.96 -4.46 7.84
C VAL A 108 6.36 -4.69 6.44
N LEU A 109 6.19 -3.64 5.64
CA LEU A 109 5.76 -3.77 4.24
C LEU A 109 6.83 -4.48 3.39
N ALA A 110 8.11 -4.17 3.59
CA ALA A 110 9.20 -4.86 2.90
C ALA A 110 9.23 -6.36 3.23
N ASP A 111 9.07 -6.71 4.51
CA ASP A 111 8.97 -8.11 4.94
C ASP A 111 7.77 -8.84 4.32
N ALA A 112 6.64 -8.14 4.16
CA ALA A 112 5.45 -8.69 3.51
C ALA A 112 5.69 -8.94 2.02
N GLY A 113 6.36 -7.99 1.34
CA GLY A 113 6.76 -8.12 -0.06
C GLY A 113 7.68 -9.32 -0.29
N ASP A 114 8.69 -9.48 0.58
CA ASP A 114 9.61 -10.62 0.54
C ASP A 114 8.90 -11.96 0.73
N ALA A 115 7.95 -12.04 1.67
CA ALA A 115 7.17 -13.26 1.92
C ALA A 115 6.29 -13.63 0.70
N LEU A 116 5.61 -12.65 0.11
CA LEU A 116 4.79 -12.84 -1.10
C LEU A 116 5.64 -13.27 -2.30
N ALA A 117 6.79 -12.62 -2.51
CA ALA A 117 7.71 -12.96 -3.59
C ALA A 117 8.22 -14.40 -3.45
N LYS A 118 8.61 -14.84 -2.25
CA LYS A 118 9.03 -16.23 -1.98
C LYS A 118 7.90 -17.23 -2.26
N ALA A 119 6.68 -16.94 -1.81
CA ALA A 119 5.51 -17.77 -2.11
C ALA A 119 5.26 -17.90 -3.62
N ARG A 120 5.30 -16.78 -4.35
CA ARG A 120 5.12 -16.78 -5.82
C ARG A 120 6.20 -17.56 -6.54
N ILE A 121 7.47 -17.43 -6.11
CA ILE A 121 8.59 -18.19 -6.67
C ILE A 121 8.39 -19.69 -6.45
N ALA A 122 8.02 -20.11 -5.24
CA ALA A 122 7.75 -21.53 -4.94
C ALA A 122 6.60 -22.08 -5.79
N ALA A 123 5.50 -21.33 -5.90
CA ALA A 123 4.35 -21.71 -6.73
C ALA A 123 4.71 -21.86 -8.21
N ARG A 124 5.48 -20.91 -8.77
CA ARG A 124 5.93 -20.96 -10.17
C ARG A 124 6.87 -22.13 -10.45
N ARG A 125 7.66 -22.55 -9.47
CA ARG A 125 8.59 -23.68 -9.58
C ARG A 125 7.93 -25.03 -9.28
N GLY A 126 6.63 -25.07 -8.97
CA GLY A 126 5.92 -26.30 -8.60
C GLY A 126 6.41 -26.91 -7.28
N GLN A 127 7.01 -26.12 -6.40
CA GLN A 127 7.58 -26.58 -5.14
C GLN A 127 6.49 -26.69 -4.06
N ILE A 128 5.53 -27.60 -4.26
CA ILE A 128 4.35 -27.73 -3.40
C ILE A 128 4.70 -28.03 -1.94
N THR A 129 5.77 -28.78 -1.69
CA THR A 129 6.26 -29.06 -0.32
C THR A 129 6.74 -27.80 0.40
N GLU A 130 7.27 -26.82 -0.33
CA GLU A 130 7.73 -25.53 0.23
C GLU A 130 6.57 -24.60 0.56
N LEU A 131 5.39 -24.79 -0.05
CA LEU A 131 4.22 -23.95 0.18
C LEU A 131 3.75 -23.97 1.64
N GLY A 132 3.94 -25.08 2.36
CA GLY A 132 3.66 -25.15 3.80
C GLY A 132 4.52 -24.17 4.60
N THR A 133 5.83 -24.12 4.31
CA THR A 133 6.76 -23.16 4.90
C THR A 133 6.34 -21.72 4.55
N GLN A 134 6.01 -21.46 3.28
CA GLN A 134 5.58 -20.12 2.85
C GLN A 134 4.26 -19.68 3.50
N ALA A 135 3.32 -20.60 3.73
CA ALA A 135 2.11 -20.31 4.50
C ALA A 135 2.42 -19.86 5.95
N GLY A 136 3.42 -20.48 6.57
CA GLY A 136 3.92 -20.08 7.88
C GLY A 136 4.53 -18.68 7.88
N GLU A 137 5.38 -18.36 6.91
CA GLU A 137 5.98 -17.02 6.78
C GLU A 137 4.92 -15.93 6.50
N LEU A 138 3.95 -16.22 5.63
CA LEU A 138 2.81 -15.33 5.38
C LEU A 138 1.96 -15.11 6.65
N THR A 139 1.83 -16.13 7.50
CA THR A 139 1.13 -15.99 8.78
C THR A 139 1.89 -15.06 9.73
N LYS A 140 3.20 -15.26 9.89
CA LYS A 140 4.04 -14.43 10.77
C LYS A 140 4.03 -12.97 10.36
N VAL A 141 4.14 -12.68 9.05
CA VAL A 141 4.16 -11.28 8.59
C VAL A 141 2.79 -10.63 8.68
N ARG A 142 1.70 -11.37 8.44
CA ARG A 142 0.35 -10.89 8.73
C ARG A 142 0.20 -10.51 10.21
N GLU A 143 0.63 -11.35 11.13
CA GLU A 143 0.56 -11.03 12.57
C GLU A 143 1.40 -9.81 12.95
N ARG A 144 2.50 -9.52 12.22
CA ARG A 144 3.27 -8.29 12.40
C ARG A 144 2.51 -7.07 11.90
N LEU A 145 1.82 -7.18 10.77
CA LEU A 145 0.95 -6.14 10.23
C LEU A 145 -0.24 -5.86 11.18
N ASP A 146 -0.92 -6.92 11.66
CA ASP A 146 -2.03 -6.81 12.60
C ASP A 146 -1.57 -6.11 13.91
N ARG A 147 -0.41 -6.49 14.46
CA ARG A 147 0.16 -5.80 15.64
C ARG A 147 0.54 -4.35 15.37
N LEU A 148 1.03 -4.05 14.17
CA LEU A 148 1.38 -2.68 13.78
C LEU A 148 0.12 -1.81 13.67
N GLU A 149 -0.95 -2.34 13.07
CA GLU A 149 -2.26 -1.69 13.02
C GLU A 149 -2.79 -1.37 14.42
N GLU A 150 -2.79 -2.36 15.33
CA GLU A 150 -3.23 -2.20 16.72
C GLU A 150 -2.42 -1.14 17.49
N GLN A 151 -1.12 -1.01 17.21
CA GLN A 151 -0.26 0.00 17.85
C GLN A 151 -0.48 1.43 17.33
N LEU A 152 -1.05 1.56 16.14
CA LEU A 152 -1.20 2.83 15.43
C LEU A 152 -2.63 3.40 15.48
N SER A 153 -3.61 2.54 15.77
CA SER A 153 -5.04 2.87 15.95
C SER A 153 -5.31 3.52 17.31
#